data_AF-A0A932QFN7-F1
#
_entry.id   AF-A0A932QFN7-F1
#
_cell.length_a   1.000
_cell.length_b   1.000
_cell.length_c   1.000
_cell.angle_alpha   90.00
_cell.angle_beta   90.00
_cell.angle_gamma   90.00
#
_symmetry.space_group_name_H-M   'P 1'
#
loop_
_entity.id
_entity.type
_entity.pdbx_description
1 polymer ?
#
loop_
_entity_poly.entity_id
_entity_poly.type
_entity_poly.pdbx_seq_one_letter_code
_entity_poly.pdbx_strand_id
1 'polypeptide(L)'
;MAGDLREQLQSTLGGAYTLERELGGGGMSRIFVAHETRLGRTVVVKVLPSGLMAGLSAERFEREIRLVAQLQHPSIVPVLSAGDADGLPYYTMPFVAGLSLRARLADGGTLPVAEAVRILRDVARGLEYAHGRGVVHRDIKPENILIAGDGAVITDFGIAKALDASRSVAGGATLTEAGTMLGTPQYMAPEQVAGDPNADHRADIYAFGATAYEMLGGAAPFAGRAPHQILAAHVSEAPKPIAAVRADTPPGLAALVMRCLEKDPSHRPQSARELLEALEAVGTPTTPHTTPRARSVRLAAIAVATVLVAAVVLLSTRRGRAGATEDNATLAVVPFANVGGDSTQQYFADGISDELATAVGRLPGIQVASRSTAYRFRGRRDLDVRDLPHPLDETGVERLQPVRELR
;
A
#
# COMPACT_ATOMS: atom_id res chain seq x y z
N MET A 1 18.61 -26.41 -28.74
CA MET A 1 18.79 -25.09 -28.09
C MET A 1 18.98 -25.19 -26.57
N ALA A 2 18.22 -26.01 -25.81
CA ALA A 2 18.44 -26.12 -24.36
C ALA A 2 19.73 -26.87 -23.94
N GLY A 3 20.09 -27.95 -24.66
CA GLY A 3 21.32 -28.72 -24.42
C GLY A 3 22.60 -27.93 -24.71
N ASP A 4 22.57 -27.10 -25.76
CA ASP A 4 23.67 -26.25 -26.21
C ASP A 4 24.13 -25.27 -25.12
N LEU A 5 23.21 -24.56 -24.45
CA LEU A 5 23.58 -23.66 -23.36
C LEU A 5 24.12 -24.38 -22.13
N ARG A 6 23.59 -25.57 -21.80
CA ARG A 6 24.08 -26.32 -20.64
C ARG A 6 25.51 -26.77 -20.88
N GLU A 7 25.80 -27.28 -22.08
CA GLU A 7 27.14 -27.70 -22.49
C GLU A 7 28.09 -26.51 -22.55
N GLN A 8 27.66 -25.39 -23.14
CA GLN A 8 28.42 -24.13 -23.13
C GLN A 8 28.75 -23.69 -21.70
N LEU A 9 27.73 -23.56 -20.84
CA LEU A 9 27.91 -23.14 -19.45
C LEU A 9 28.80 -24.10 -18.67
N GLN A 10 28.64 -25.42 -18.87
CA GLN A 10 29.50 -26.42 -18.24
C GLN A 10 30.96 -26.30 -18.72
N SER A 11 31.18 -26.05 -20.00
CA SER A 11 32.51 -25.82 -20.57
C SER A 11 33.18 -24.60 -19.93
N THR A 12 32.44 -23.48 -19.81
CA THR A 12 33.00 -22.23 -19.30
C THR A 12 33.18 -22.22 -17.77
N LEU A 13 32.28 -22.85 -17.02
CA LEU A 13 32.43 -23.03 -15.56
C LEU A 13 33.56 -24.01 -15.21
N GLY A 14 33.98 -24.84 -16.18
CA GLY A 14 35.08 -25.78 -16.04
C GLY A 14 34.90 -26.78 -14.89
N GLY A 15 36.00 -27.20 -14.27
CA GLY A 15 35.99 -28.17 -13.15
C GLY A 15 35.51 -27.61 -11.82
N ALA A 16 35.27 -26.28 -11.72
CA ALA A 16 34.87 -25.65 -10.47
C ALA A 16 33.41 -26.00 -10.09
N TYR A 17 32.55 -26.21 -11.09
CA TYR A 17 31.15 -26.57 -10.91
C TYR A 17 30.77 -27.74 -11.81
N THR A 18 29.98 -28.67 -11.29
CA THR A 18 29.33 -29.71 -12.10
C THR A 18 27.83 -29.45 -12.16
N LEU A 19 27.30 -29.11 -13.34
CA LEU A 19 25.87 -28.85 -13.55
C LEU A 19 25.08 -30.16 -13.51
N GLU A 20 24.11 -30.26 -12.61
CA GLU A 20 23.31 -31.47 -12.42
C GLU A 20 22.03 -31.46 -13.24
N ARG A 21 21.16 -30.47 -12.99
CA ARG A 21 19.84 -30.34 -13.62
C ARG A 21 19.41 -28.88 -13.73
N GLU A 22 18.59 -28.59 -14.72
CA GLU A 22 17.93 -27.29 -14.83
C GLU A 22 16.69 -27.25 -13.92
N LEU A 23 16.54 -26.14 -13.19
CA LEU A 23 15.30 -25.78 -12.51
C LEU A 23 14.41 -25.04 -13.51
N GLY A 24 13.33 -25.68 -13.96
CA GLY A 24 12.32 -25.00 -14.77
C GLY A 24 11.65 -23.84 -14.00
N GLY A 25 11.15 -22.82 -14.71
CA GLY A 25 10.26 -21.79 -14.13
C GLY A 25 10.84 -20.38 -13.96
N GLY A 26 12.05 -20.09 -14.45
CA GLY A 26 12.75 -18.82 -14.20
C GLY A 26 12.51 -17.67 -15.18
N GLY A 27 11.32 -17.46 -15.75
CA GLY A 27 11.09 -16.36 -16.69
C GLY A 27 12.12 -16.34 -17.84
N MET A 28 12.83 -15.22 -18.04
CA MET A 28 13.88 -15.12 -19.09
C MET A 28 15.25 -15.70 -18.66
N SER A 29 15.47 -15.95 -17.36
CA SER A 29 16.74 -16.48 -16.85
C SER A 29 16.70 -18.01 -16.78
N ARG A 30 17.86 -18.66 -16.96
CA ARG A 30 17.99 -20.11 -16.82
C ARG A 30 18.70 -20.44 -15.53
N ILE A 31 18.19 -21.43 -14.80
CA ILE A 31 18.60 -21.73 -13.43
C ILE A 31 19.02 -23.19 -13.39
N PHE A 32 20.23 -23.47 -12.91
CA PHE A 32 20.79 -24.81 -12.83
C PHE A 32 21.16 -25.14 -11.38
N VAL A 33 20.87 -26.36 -10.94
CA VAL A 33 21.49 -26.93 -9.75
C VAL A 33 22.88 -27.42 -10.15
N ALA A 34 23.88 -27.11 -9.35
CA ALA A 34 25.26 -27.50 -9.58
C ALA A 34 25.95 -27.91 -8.27
N HIS A 35 26.97 -28.74 -8.39
CA HIS A 35 27.87 -29.07 -7.30
C HIS A 35 29.14 -28.20 -7.41
N GLU A 36 29.47 -27.41 -6.38
CA GLU A 36 30.75 -26.69 -6.30
C GLU A 36 31.84 -27.63 -5.79
N THR A 37 32.75 -28.04 -6.67
CA THR A 37 33.77 -29.07 -6.40
C THR A 37 34.71 -28.69 -5.26
N ARG A 38 35.09 -27.41 -5.16
CA ARG A 38 36.09 -26.95 -4.17
C ARG A 38 35.62 -27.07 -2.72
N LEU A 39 34.35 -26.79 -2.48
CA LEU A 39 33.76 -26.78 -1.13
C LEU A 39 32.81 -27.96 -0.90
N GLY A 40 32.56 -28.78 -1.92
CA GLY A 40 31.68 -29.96 -1.83
C GLY A 40 30.22 -29.63 -1.55
N ARG A 41 29.73 -28.45 -1.96
CA ARG A 41 28.37 -27.98 -1.65
C ARG A 41 27.49 -27.85 -2.89
N THR A 42 26.20 -28.09 -2.72
CA THR A 42 25.19 -27.84 -3.76
C THR A 42 24.84 -26.36 -3.83
N VAL A 43 24.91 -25.80 -5.04
CA VAL A 43 24.61 -24.40 -5.35
C VAL A 43 23.60 -24.31 -6.48
N VAL A 44 23.01 -23.14 -6.63
CA VAL A 44 22.25 -22.77 -7.81
C VAL A 44 23.09 -21.81 -8.64
N VAL A 45 23.18 -22.06 -9.94
CA VAL A 45 23.77 -21.16 -10.94
C VAL A 45 22.64 -20.54 -11.74
N LYS A 46 22.48 -19.22 -11.64
CA LYS A 46 21.49 -18.46 -12.40
C LYS A 46 22.18 -17.69 -13.51
N VAL A 47 21.77 -17.96 -14.74
CA VAL A 47 22.27 -17.36 -15.98
C VAL A 47 21.25 -16.35 -16.49
N LEU A 48 21.69 -15.11 -16.69
CA LEU A 48 20.84 -14.05 -17.21
C LEU A 48 20.84 -14.06 -18.76
N PRO A 49 19.79 -13.54 -19.42
CA PRO A 49 19.71 -13.51 -20.88
C PRO A 49 20.81 -12.65 -21.50
N SER A 50 21.42 -13.14 -22.58
CA SER A 50 22.50 -12.46 -23.34
C SER A 50 22.08 -11.12 -23.97
N GLY A 51 20.78 -10.95 -24.28
CA GLY A 51 20.23 -9.72 -24.86
C GLY A 51 20.30 -8.49 -23.96
N LEU A 52 20.54 -8.65 -22.65
CA LEU A 52 20.81 -7.51 -21.77
C LEU A 52 22.13 -6.80 -22.11
N MET A 53 23.09 -7.49 -22.73
CA MET A 53 24.45 -6.98 -23.01
C MET A 53 24.58 -6.06 -24.22
N ALA A 54 23.54 -5.94 -25.06
CA ALA A 54 23.59 -5.10 -26.26
C ALA A 54 23.45 -3.60 -25.89
N GLY A 55 24.57 -2.97 -25.53
CA GLY A 55 24.74 -1.52 -25.55
C GLY A 55 25.19 -0.84 -24.25
N LEU A 56 25.03 -1.47 -23.07
CA LEU A 56 25.52 -1.00 -21.75
C LEU A 56 25.04 -2.01 -20.68
N SER A 57 25.85 -3.01 -20.27
CA SER A 57 25.30 -4.00 -19.33
C SER A 57 26.27 -4.81 -18.47
N ALA A 58 27.51 -5.10 -18.89
CA ALA A 58 28.46 -5.86 -18.05
C ALA A 58 28.84 -5.09 -16.77
N GLU A 59 29.30 -3.85 -16.91
CA GLU A 59 29.68 -3.00 -15.78
C GLU A 59 28.49 -2.67 -14.86
N ARG A 60 27.28 -2.53 -15.42
CA ARG A 60 26.05 -2.29 -14.65
C ARG A 60 25.60 -3.54 -13.93
N PHE A 61 25.65 -4.69 -14.59
CA PHE A 61 25.39 -5.99 -13.97
C PHE A 61 26.33 -6.21 -12.79
N GLU A 62 27.64 -5.99 -12.99
CA GLU A 62 28.64 -6.06 -11.92
C GLU A 62 28.35 -5.09 -10.77
N ARG A 63 27.88 -3.88 -11.07
CA ARG A 63 27.50 -2.91 -10.03
C ARG A 63 26.28 -3.38 -9.24
N GLU A 64 25.20 -3.81 -9.91
CA GLU A 64 23.96 -4.25 -9.28
C GLU A 64 24.19 -5.54 -8.46
N ILE A 65 24.88 -6.54 -9.03
CA ILE A 65 25.19 -7.79 -8.33
C ILE A 65 26.09 -7.53 -7.12
N ARG A 66 27.02 -6.56 -7.18
CA ARG A 66 27.87 -6.18 -6.04
C ARG A 66 27.08 -5.55 -4.90
N LEU A 67 26.00 -4.82 -5.20
CA LEU A 67 25.10 -4.29 -4.16
C LEU A 67 24.32 -5.43 -3.50
N VAL A 68 23.76 -6.35 -4.30
CA VAL A 68 23.01 -7.51 -3.78
C VAL A 68 23.93 -8.46 -3.00
N ALA A 69 25.17 -8.67 -3.43
CA ALA A 69 26.13 -9.54 -2.76
C ALA A 69 26.56 -9.07 -1.36
N GLN A 70 26.31 -7.80 -1.01
CA GLN A 70 26.52 -7.29 0.35
C GLN A 70 25.41 -7.70 1.31
N LEU A 71 24.30 -8.27 0.81
CA LEU A 71 23.18 -8.67 1.64
C LEU A 71 23.45 -10.03 2.29
N GLN A 72 23.56 -10.01 3.62
CA GLN A 72 23.69 -11.20 4.46
C GLN A 72 22.66 -11.10 5.59
N HIS A 73 21.57 -11.86 5.48
CA HIS A 73 20.47 -11.80 6.43
C HIS A 73 19.76 -13.17 6.47
N PRO A 74 19.26 -13.64 7.63
CA PRO A 74 18.59 -14.94 7.73
C PRO A 74 17.40 -15.14 6.76
N SER A 75 16.69 -14.06 6.44
CA SER A 75 15.54 -14.07 5.52
C SER A 75 15.90 -13.69 4.07
N ILE A 76 17.18 -13.69 3.70
CA ILE A 76 17.65 -13.41 2.33
C ILE A 76 18.62 -14.51 1.90
N VAL A 77 18.41 -15.07 0.72
CA VAL A 77 19.37 -15.96 0.08
C VAL A 77 20.58 -15.15 -0.39
N PRO A 78 21.80 -15.39 0.12
CA PRO A 78 22.96 -14.60 -0.26
C PRO A 78 23.46 -14.97 -1.66
N VAL A 79 24.06 -14.00 -2.34
CA VAL A 79 24.87 -14.26 -3.53
C VAL A 79 26.25 -14.74 -3.09
N LEU A 80 26.71 -15.88 -3.60
CA LEU A 80 28.00 -16.49 -3.28
C LEU A 80 29.11 -16.01 -4.21
N SER A 81 28.84 -15.97 -5.51
CA SER A 81 29.78 -15.56 -6.55
C SER A 81 29.03 -15.02 -7.75
N ALA A 82 29.68 -14.20 -8.57
CA ALA A 82 29.18 -13.74 -9.86
C ALA A 82 30.30 -13.77 -10.88
N GLY A 83 29.95 -13.92 -12.15
CA GLY A 83 30.92 -13.95 -13.24
C GLY A 83 30.27 -13.82 -14.60
N ASP A 84 31.09 -13.95 -15.64
CA ASP A 84 30.69 -14.00 -17.03
C ASP A 84 31.20 -15.31 -17.63
N ALA A 85 30.35 -15.98 -18.40
CA ALA A 85 30.67 -17.21 -19.11
C ALA A 85 30.45 -17.01 -20.62
N ASP A 86 31.49 -16.59 -21.35
CA ASP A 86 31.44 -16.34 -22.80
C ASP A 86 30.33 -15.34 -23.19
N GLY A 87 30.20 -14.24 -22.44
CA GLY A 87 29.16 -13.23 -22.61
C GLY A 87 27.82 -13.58 -21.96
N LEU A 88 27.77 -14.67 -21.17
CA LEU A 88 26.63 -15.06 -20.35
C LEU A 88 26.88 -14.66 -18.89
N PRO A 89 26.38 -13.50 -18.44
CA PRO A 89 26.43 -13.14 -17.03
C PRO A 89 25.70 -14.18 -16.17
N TYR A 90 26.36 -14.63 -15.11
CA TYR A 90 25.80 -15.57 -14.15
C TYR A 90 26.15 -15.18 -12.71
N TYR A 91 25.38 -15.71 -11.78
CA TYR A 91 25.72 -15.69 -10.36
C TYR A 91 25.32 -16.99 -9.69
N THR A 92 25.96 -17.29 -8.57
CA THR A 92 25.71 -18.47 -7.75
C THR A 92 25.13 -18.11 -6.40
N MET A 93 24.26 -18.98 -5.89
CA MET A 93 23.63 -18.84 -4.58
C MET A 93 23.49 -20.22 -3.93
N PRO A 94 23.31 -20.32 -2.59
CA PRO A 94 23.09 -21.60 -1.95
C PRO A 94 21.85 -22.30 -2.53
N PHE A 95 21.92 -23.62 -2.72
CA PHE A 95 20.71 -24.39 -2.97
C PHE A 95 19.91 -24.49 -1.67
N VAL A 96 18.77 -23.81 -1.63
CA VAL A 96 17.86 -23.86 -0.48
C VAL A 96 16.97 -25.10 -0.61
N ALA A 97 17.15 -26.06 0.29
CA ALA A 97 16.28 -27.22 0.40
C ALA A 97 14.92 -26.78 0.97
N GLY A 98 13.94 -26.59 0.09
CA GLY A 98 12.62 -26.08 0.42
C GLY A 98 11.74 -25.94 -0.81
N LEU A 99 10.48 -25.54 -0.60
CA LEU A 99 9.54 -25.25 -1.68
C LEU A 99 9.39 -23.75 -1.86
N SER A 100 9.13 -23.27 -3.07
CA SER A 100 8.69 -21.90 -3.26
C SER A 100 7.30 -21.70 -2.64
N LEU A 101 6.99 -20.47 -2.24
CA LEU A 101 5.65 -20.09 -1.80
C LEU A 101 4.62 -20.36 -2.91
N ARG A 102 4.99 -20.19 -4.19
CA ARG A 102 4.16 -20.62 -5.33
C ARG A 102 3.79 -22.10 -5.26
N ALA A 103 4.77 -22.98 -5.07
CA ALA A 103 4.52 -24.42 -4.97
C ALA A 103 3.65 -24.75 -3.75
N ARG A 104 3.86 -24.07 -2.63
CA ARG A 104 3.04 -24.20 -1.41
C ARG A 104 1.59 -23.75 -1.63
N LEU A 105 1.35 -22.70 -2.41
CA LEU A 105 0.01 -22.20 -2.73
C LEU A 105 -0.70 -23.09 -3.75
N ALA A 106 0.03 -23.78 -4.64
CA ALA A 106 -0.56 -24.71 -5.60
C ALA A 106 -1.23 -25.93 -4.93
N ASP A 107 -0.74 -26.34 -3.77
CA ASP A 107 -1.22 -27.53 -3.04
C ASP A 107 -2.49 -27.28 -2.19
N GLY A 108 -2.82 -26.02 -1.87
CA GLY A 108 -3.93 -25.71 -0.96
C GLY A 108 -4.68 -24.40 -1.21
N GLY A 109 -4.28 -23.62 -2.22
CA GLY A 109 -4.87 -22.32 -2.59
C GLY A 109 -4.59 -21.22 -1.57
N THR A 110 -4.94 -21.42 -0.29
CA THR A 110 -4.82 -20.45 0.80
C THR A 110 -3.98 -21.00 1.95
N LEU A 111 -3.40 -20.12 2.75
CA LEU A 111 -2.64 -20.47 3.95
C LEU A 111 -3.43 -20.14 5.22
N PRO A 112 -3.31 -20.92 6.31
CA PRO A 112 -3.75 -20.49 7.63
C PRO A 112 -3.19 -19.10 7.97
N VAL A 113 -4.00 -18.22 8.57
CA VAL A 113 -3.59 -16.83 8.87
C VAL A 113 -2.28 -16.78 9.66
N ALA A 114 -2.12 -17.67 10.64
CA ALA A 114 -0.90 -17.74 11.44
C ALA A 114 0.34 -18.09 10.61
N GLU A 115 0.21 -19.01 9.64
CA GLU A 115 1.28 -19.37 8.71
C GLU A 115 1.60 -18.20 7.78
N ALA A 116 0.56 -17.56 7.23
CA ALA A 116 0.73 -16.39 6.35
C ALA A 116 1.47 -15.26 7.07
N VAL A 117 1.05 -14.92 8.29
CA VAL A 117 1.68 -13.87 9.09
C VAL A 117 3.14 -14.21 9.42
N ARG A 118 3.47 -15.47 9.73
CA ARG A 118 4.86 -15.90 9.97
C ARG A 118 5.73 -15.65 8.74
N ILE A 119 5.29 -16.11 7.57
CA ILE A 119 6.00 -15.92 6.29
C ILE A 119 6.17 -14.42 5.99
N LEU A 120 5.09 -13.65 6.13
CA LEU A 120 5.10 -12.20 5.88
C LEU A 120 6.06 -11.44 6.80
N ARG A 121 6.23 -11.87 8.06
CA ARG A 121 7.24 -11.28 8.96
C ARG A 121 8.65 -11.54 8.46
N ASP A 122 8.98 -12.75 8.05
CA ASP A 122 10.32 -13.05 7.54
C ASP A 122 10.62 -12.28 6.25
N VAL A 123 9.64 -12.18 5.35
CA VAL A 123 9.77 -11.36 4.14
C VAL A 123 9.95 -9.88 4.50
N ALA A 124 9.17 -9.33 5.43
CA ALA A 124 9.30 -7.95 5.84
C ALA A 124 10.66 -7.65 6.52
N ARG A 125 11.23 -8.60 7.29
CA ARG A 125 12.60 -8.49 7.85
C ARG A 125 13.66 -8.45 6.76
N GLY A 126 13.53 -9.32 5.75
CA GLY A 126 14.43 -9.31 4.59
C GLY A 126 14.36 -8.00 3.82
N LEU A 127 13.15 -7.49 3.58
CA LEU A 127 12.96 -6.20 2.91
C LEU A 127 13.51 -5.03 3.73
N GLU A 128 13.25 -4.97 5.04
CA GLU A 128 13.81 -3.93 5.93
C GLU A 128 15.35 -3.90 5.84
N TYR A 129 15.98 -5.07 5.93
CA TYR A 129 17.42 -5.20 5.87
C TYR A 129 18.01 -4.71 4.53
N ALA A 130 17.37 -5.07 3.41
CA ALA A 130 17.79 -4.68 2.07
C ALA A 130 17.55 -3.18 1.80
N HIS A 131 16.37 -2.67 2.13
CA HIS A 131 15.99 -1.27 1.96
C HIS A 131 16.89 -0.34 2.76
N GLY A 132 17.27 -0.74 3.99
CA GLY A 132 18.23 0.00 4.81
C GLY A 132 19.64 0.12 4.20
N ARG A 133 19.93 -0.64 3.14
CA ARG A 133 21.19 -0.60 2.36
C ARG A 133 21.00 -0.04 0.96
N GLY A 134 19.82 0.54 0.67
CA GLY A 134 19.50 1.10 -0.63
C GLY A 134 19.27 0.06 -1.73
N VAL A 135 19.03 -1.21 -1.37
CA VAL A 135 18.74 -2.28 -2.33
C VAL A 135 17.23 -2.53 -2.38
N VAL A 136 16.63 -2.32 -3.56
CA VAL A 136 15.21 -2.62 -3.83
C VAL A 136 15.10 -3.95 -4.56
N HIS A 137 14.17 -4.81 -4.15
CA HIS A 137 14.02 -6.15 -4.70
C HIS A 137 13.41 -6.15 -6.11
N ARG A 138 12.38 -5.34 -6.37
CA ARG A 138 11.70 -5.12 -7.66
C ARG A 138 10.92 -6.32 -8.24
N ASP A 139 11.02 -7.50 -7.64
CA ASP A 139 10.31 -8.72 -8.08
C ASP A 139 9.79 -9.58 -6.91
N ILE A 140 9.20 -8.97 -5.88
CA ILE A 140 8.57 -9.74 -4.80
C ILE A 140 7.32 -10.46 -5.34
N LYS A 141 7.28 -11.78 -5.17
CA LYS A 141 6.19 -12.67 -5.60
C LYS A 141 6.37 -14.08 -5.02
N PRO A 142 5.35 -14.95 -5.04
CA PRO A 142 5.44 -16.30 -4.50
C PRO A 142 6.56 -17.17 -5.07
N GLU A 143 6.98 -16.96 -6.31
CA GLU A 143 8.09 -17.72 -6.92
C GLU A 143 9.45 -17.39 -6.28
N ASN A 144 9.61 -16.16 -5.78
CA ASN A 144 10.86 -15.62 -5.24
C ASN A 144 10.92 -15.65 -3.70
N ILE A 145 9.98 -16.35 -3.06
CA ILE A 145 9.97 -16.60 -1.63
C ILE A 145 10.08 -18.11 -1.44
N LEU A 146 11.13 -18.57 -0.78
CA LEU A 146 11.36 -19.99 -0.49
C LEU A 146 11.03 -20.26 0.97
N ILE A 147 10.31 -21.37 1.21
CA ILE A 147 9.97 -21.86 2.54
C ILE A 147 11.00 -22.93 2.90
N ALA A 148 11.86 -22.62 3.86
CA ALA A 148 12.98 -23.46 4.29
C ALA A 148 12.86 -23.74 5.79
N GLY A 149 12.55 -24.99 6.14
CA GLY A 149 12.19 -25.36 7.52
C GLY A 149 11.02 -24.51 8.03
N ASP A 150 11.20 -23.89 9.20
CA ASP A 150 10.19 -23.03 9.84
C ASP A 150 10.23 -21.56 9.41
N GLY A 151 11.07 -21.20 8.44
CA GLY A 151 11.27 -19.82 8.00
C GLY A 151 10.96 -19.61 6.52
N ALA A 152 10.82 -18.34 6.14
CA ALA A 152 10.81 -17.92 4.74
C ALA A 152 12.05 -17.09 4.41
N VAL A 153 12.59 -17.30 3.20
CA VAL A 153 13.74 -16.55 2.67
C VAL A 153 13.39 -15.96 1.31
N ILE A 154 13.83 -14.72 1.08
CA ILE A 154 13.67 -14.05 -0.21
C ILE A 154 14.87 -14.41 -1.09
N THR A 155 14.60 -14.75 -2.34
CA THR A 155 15.61 -14.99 -3.38
C THR A 155 15.36 -14.08 -4.57
N ASP A 156 16.33 -14.03 -5.50
CA ASP A 156 16.13 -13.41 -6.81
C ASP A 156 15.75 -11.92 -6.77
N PHE A 157 16.57 -11.15 -6.05
CA PHE A 157 16.60 -9.69 -6.21
C PHE A 157 16.68 -9.37 -7.70
N GLY A 158 15.71 -8.61 -8.20
CA GLY A 158 15.40 -8.47 -9.61
C GLY A 158 16.43 -7.68 -10.41
N ILE A 159 17.66 -8.18 -10.48
CA ILE A 159 18.81 -7.56 -11.16
C ILE A 159 18.48 -7.29 -12.63
N ALA A 160 17.80 -8.23 -13.31
CA ALA A 160 17.35 -8.01 -14.68
C ALA A 160 16.41 -6.80 -14.82
N LYS A 161 15.50 -6.59 -13.84
CA LYS A 161 14.59 -5.44 -13.83
C LYS A 161 15.30 -4.14 -13.46
N ALA A 162 16.31 -4.21 -12.59
CA ALA A 162 17.16 -3.08 -12.24
C ALA A 162 17.87 -2.52 -13.48
N LEU A 163 18.42 -3.42 -14.29
CA LEU A 163 19.14 -3.09 -15.51
C LEU A 163 18.19 -2.47 -16.56
N ASP A 164 16.98 -2.99 -16.71
CA ASP A 164 15.98 -2.48 -17.66
C ASP A 164 15.37 -1.13 -17.25
N ALA A 165 15.03 -0.93 -15.96
CA ALA A 165 14.58 0.36 -15.46
C ALA A 165 15.63 1.48 -15.64
N SER A 166 16.91 1.11 -15.71
CA SER A 166 17.99 2.05 -16.01
C SER A 166 18.11 2.39 -17.51
N ARG A 167 17.49 1.59 -18.40
CA ARG A 167 17.43 1.79 -19.85
C ARG A 167 16.29 2.74 -20.22
N SER A 168 15.14 2.65 -19.55
CA SER A 168 13.98 3.52 -19.79
C SER A 168 14.23 5.01 -19.48
N VAL A 169 15.24 5.33 -18.68
CA VAL A 169 15.74 6.71 -18.47
C VAL A 169 16.29 7.32 -19.78
N ALA A 170 16.66 6.51 -20.77
CA ALA A 170 17.18 6.94 -22.08
C ALA A 170 16.18 6.79 -23.25
N GLY A 171 14.95 6.33 -23.00
CA GLY A 171 13.95 6.11 -24.04
C GLY A 171 12.82 5.25 -23.51
N GLY A 172 11.64 5.85 -23.35
CA GLY A 172 10.50 5.22 -22.68
C GLY A 172 9.96 4.00 -23.42
N ALA A 173 9.99 2.85 -22.75
CA ALA A 173 8.92 1.85 -22.70
C ALA A 173 9.34 0.69 -21.79
N THR A 174 8.44 0.24 -20.92
CA THR A 174 8.49 -1.06 -20.21
C THR A 174 8.05 -2.24 -21.10
N LEU A 175 7.87 -1.98 -22.41
CA LEU A 175 7.69 -2.98 -23.44
C LEU A 175 9.00 -3.11 -24.23
N THR A 176 9.56 -4.32 -24.27
CA THR A 176 10.66 -4.63 -25.17
C THR A 176 10.20 -4.48 -26.63
N GLU A 177 11.11 -4.12 -27.55
CA GLU A 177 10.85 -4.06 -29.00
C GLU A 177 10.32 -5.39 -29.59
N ALA A 178 10.44 -6.49 -28.83
CA ALA A 178 9.96 -7.82 -29.19
C ALA A 178 8.56 -8.18 -28.64
N GLY A 179 7.86 -7.25 -27.99
CA GLY A 179 6.51 -7.48 -27.44
C GLY A 179 6.47 -8.43 -26.24
N THR A 180 7.62 -8.85 -25.71
CA THR A 180 7.72 -9.69 -24.51
C THR A 180 7.80 -8.80 -23.26
N MET A 181 6.75 -8.86 -22.43
CA MET A 181 6.66 -8.13 -21.16
C MET A 181 7.70 -8.64 -20.15
N LEU A 182 8.44 -7.72 -19.53
CA LEU A 182 9.47 -8.01 -18.56
C LEU A 182 8.86 -8.25 -17.16
N GLY A 183 8.30 -9.44 -16.91
CA GLY A 183 7.92 -9.88 -15.57
C GLY A 183 6.48 -10.41 -15.42
N THR A 184 6.08 -10.68 -14.17
CA THR A 184 4.77 -11.23 -13.84
C THR A 184 3.80 -10.09 -13.50
N PRO A 185 2.81 -9.76 -14.35
CA PRO A 185 1.98 -8.57 -14.19
C PRO A 185 1.13 -8.57 -12.91
N GLN A 186 0.93 -9.74 -12.30
CA GLN A 186 0.06 -9.96 -11.12
C GLN A 186 0.54 -9.27 -9.83
N TYR A 187 1.80 -8.84 -9.77
CA TYR A 187 2.42 -8.26 -8.56
C TYR A 187 3.08 -6.90 -8.82
N MET A 188 3.02 -6.38 -10.06
CA MET A 188 3.70 -5.13 -10.40
C MET A 188 3.04 -3.94 -9.72
N ALA A 189 3.86 -3.07 -9.15
CA ALA A 189 3.37 -1.81 -8.59
C ALA A 189 2.94 -0.84 -9.70
N PRO A 190 1.93 0.03 -9.46
CA PRO A 190 1.44 1.01 -10.42
C PRO A 190 2.55 1.83 -11.09
N GLU A 191 3.51 2.31 -10.31
CA GLU A 191 4.66 3.09 -10.76
C GLU A 191 5.63 2.29 -11.64
N GLN A 192 5.74 0.97 -11.42
CA GLN A 192 6.52 0.09 -12.28
C GLN A 192 5.81 -0.15 -13.62
N VAL A 193 4.49 -0.29 -13.60
CA VAL A 193 3.68 -0.40 -14.83
C VAL A 193 3.79 0.87 -15.66
N ALA A 194 3.74 2.04 -15.01
CA ALA A 194 3.91 3.34 -15.64
C ALA A 194 5.34 3.61 -16.13
N GLY A 195 6.32 2.80 -15.73
CA GLY A 195 7.73 3.00 -16.06
C GLY A 195 8.33 4.23 -15.38
N ASP A 196 7.83 4.61 -14.20
CA ASP A 196 8.34 5.76 -13.44
C ASP A 196 9.80 5.52 -13.04
N PRO A 197 10.75 6.35 -13.51
CA PRO A 197 12.16 6.22 -13.14
C PRO A 197 12.43 6.46 -11.65
N ASN A 198 11.48 7.04 -10.91
CA ASN A 198 11.58 7.31 -9.49
C ASN A 198 10.93 6.22 -8.61
N ALA A 199 10.55 5.08 -9.20
CA ALA A 199 10.02 3.95 -8.43
C ALA A 199 11.04 3.49 -7.37
N ASP A 200 10.65 3.64 -6.10
CA ASP A 200 11.48 3.36 -4.93
C ASP A 200 11.10 2.03 -4.25
N HIS A 201 11.56 1.82 -3.02
CA HIS A 201 11.29 0.60 -2.23
C HIS A 201 9.81 0.36 -1.94
N ARG A 202 8.95 1.36 -2.08
CA ARG A 202 7.49 1.22 -1.90
C ARG A 202 6.84 0.40 -3.00
N ALA A 203 7.53 0.16 -4.12
CA ALA A 203 7.13 -0.84 -5.10
C ALA A 203 7.19 -2.26 -4.52
N ASP A 204 8.21 -2.58 -3.71
CA ASP A 204 8.30 -3.87 -3.01
C ASP A 204 7.18 -4.02 -1.97
N ILE A 205 6.79 -2.93 -1.32
CA ILE A 205 5.68 -2.91 -0.35
C ILE A 205 4.35 -3.23 -1.03
N TYR A 206 4.13 -2.71 -2.24
CA TYR A 206 2.97 -3.05 -3.04
C TYR A 206 2.95 -4.54 -3.42
N ALA A 207 4.07 -5.04 -3.94
CA ALA A 207 4.21 -6.43 -4.33
C ALA A 207 4.10 -7.41 -3.13
N PHE A 208 4.58 -6.98 -1.96
CA PHE A 208 4.34 -7.65 -0.68
C PHE A 208 2.85 -7.73 -0.36
N GLY A 209 2.12 -6.62 -0.51
CA GLY A 209 0.66 -6.59 -0.34
C GLY A 209 -0.08 -7.53 -1.29
N ALA A 210 0.32 -7.57 -2.56
CA ALA A 210 -0.27 -8.47 -3.56
C ALA A 210 0.01 -9.95 -3.24
N THR A 211 1.23 -10.25 -2.77
CA THR A 211 1.61 -11.58 -2.29
C THR A 211 0.80 -11.99 -1.05
N ALA A 212 0.67 -11.08 -0.07
CA ALA A 212 -0.13 -11.31 1.13
C ALA A 212 -1.61 -11.53 0.81
N TYR A 213 -2.15 -10.76 -0.13
CA TYR A 213 -3.52 -10.91 -0.62
C TYR A 213 -3.75 -12.32 -1.20
N GLU A 214 -2.83 -12.81 -2.02
CA GLU A 214 -2.92 -14.16 -2.58
C GLU A 214 -2.77 -15.26 -1.53
N MET A 215 -1.83 -15.11 -0.59
CA MET A 215 -1.65 -16.08 0.51
C MET A 215 -2.94 -16.27 1.33
N LEU A 216 -3.70 -15.18 1.50
CA LEU A 216 -4.93 -15.18 2.28
C LEU A 216 -6.15 -15.58 1.45
N GLY A 217 -6.30 -14.99 0.26
CA GLY A 217 -7.50 -15.12 -0.58
C GLY A 217 -7.40 -16.15 -1.70
N GLY A 218 -6.23 -16.76 -1.89
CA GLY A 218 -5.95 -17.85 -2.82
C GLY A 218 -5.71 -17.44 -4.26
N ALA A 219 -5.88 -16.16 -4.57
CA ALA A 219 -5.55 -15.59 -5.87
C ALA A 219 -5.06 -14.14 -5.69
N ALA A 220 -4.18 -13.69 -6.56
CA ALA A 220 -3.73 -12.30 -6.59
C ALA A 220 -4.90 -11.31 -6.84
N PRO A 221 -4.77 -10.02 -6.43
CA PRO A 221 -5.84 -9.01 -6.48
C PRO A 221 -6.68 -8.91 -7.76
N PHE A 222 -6.07 -9.15 -8.94
CA PHE A 222 -6.70 -9.04 -10.26
C PHE A 222 -6.57 -10.31 -11.11
N ALA A 223 -6.43 -11.46 -10.47
CA ALA A 223 -6.29 -12.75 -11.15
C ALA A 223 -7.47 -13.06 -12.10
N GLY A 224 -7.22 -13.90 -13.11
CA GLY A 224 -8.22 -14.35 -14.09
C GLY A 224 -8.49 -13.40 -15.26
N ARG A 225 -7.78 -12.26 -15.33
CA ARG A 225 -7.87 -11.29 -16.44
C ARG A 225 -6.72 -11.47 -17.43
N ALA A 226 -6.87 -10.91 -18.63
CA ALA A 226 -5.78 -10.87 -19.61
C ALA A 226 -4.62 -9.97 -19.10
N PRO A 227 -3.35 -10.22 -19.48
CA PRO A 227 -2.19 -9.50 -18.95
C PRO A 227 -2.30 -7.96 -19.02
N HIS A 228 -2.75 -7.41 -20.14
CA HIS A 228 -2.93 -5.96 -20.30
C HIS A 228 -4.03 -5.39 -19.39
N GLN A 229 -5.07 -6.17 -19.08
CA GLN A 229 -6.13 -5.78 -18.15
C GLN A 229 -5.66 -5.82 -16.70
N ILE A 230 -4.79 -6.77 -16.36
CA ILE A 230 -4.15 -6.85 -15.03
C ILE A 230 -3.30 -5.59 -14.80
N LEU A 231 -2.49 -5.19 -15.79
CA LEU A 231 -1.68 -3.98 -15.71
C LEU A 231 -2.55 -2.72 -15.53
N ALA A 232 -3.60 -2.58 -16.33
CA ALA A 232 -4.54 -1.46 -16.19
C ALA A 232 -5.20 -1.43 -14.80
N ALA A 233 -5.61 -2.58 -14.27
CA ALA A 233 -6.20 -2.70 -12.94
C ALA A 233 -5.21 -2.35 -11.82
N HIS A 234 -3.94 -2.73 -11.96
CA HIS A 234 -2.90 -2.30 -11.03
C HIS A 234 -2.78 -0.78 -10.99
N VAL A 235 -2.94 -0.07 -12.11
CA VAL A 235 -2.87 1.40 -12.17
C VAL A 235 -4.10 2.08 -11.57
N SER A 236 -5.32 1.62 -11.87
CA SER A 236 -6.53 2.42 -11.62
C SER A 236 -7.59 1.78 -10.72
N GLU A 237 -7.60 0.46 -10.56
CA GLU A 237 -8.71 -0.25 -9.89
C GLU A 237 -8.35 -0.64 -8.46
N ALA A 238 -9.18 -0.29 -7.48
CA ALA A 238 -9.01 -0.80 -6.12
C ALA A 238 -9.31 -2.32 -6.06
N PRO A 239 -8.45 -3.15 -5.44
CA PRO A 239 -8.75 -4.56 -5.23
C PRO A 239 -10.03 -4.77 -4.42
N LYS A 240 -10.67 -5.94 -4.59
CA LYS A 240 -11.72 -6.36 -3.65
C LYS A 240 -11.15 -6.37 -2.22
N PRO A 241 -11.89 -5.91 -1.20
CA PRO A 241 -11.40 -5.97 0.17
C PRO A 241 -11.08 -7.42 0.57
N ILE A 242 -9.89 -7.68 1.11
CA ILE A 242 -9.48 -9.05 1.48
C ILE A 242 -10.42 -9.68 2.52
N ALA A 243 -11.02 -8.87 3.41
CA ALA A 243 -12.02 -9.34 4.37
C ALA A 243 -13.31 -9.85 3.71
N ALA A 244 -13.64 -9.36 2.50
CA ALA A 244 -14.77 -9.88 1.71
C ALA A 244 -14.42 -11.17 0.95
N VAL A 245 -13.13 -11.40 0.67
CA VAL A 245 -12.64 -12.66 0.08
C VAL A 245 -12.46 -13.73 1.14
N ARG A 246 -12.00 -13.33 2.33
CA ARG A 246 -11.74 -14.21 3.47
C ARG A 246 -12.17 -13.56 4.79
N ALA A 247 -13.33 -14.00 5.30
CA ALA A 247 -13.99 -13.41 6.45
C ALA A 247 -13.25 -13.59 7.79
N ASP A 248 -12.46 -14.65 7.96
CA ASP A 248 -11.65 -14.92 9.17
C ASP A 248 -10.33 -14.12 9.22
N THR A 249 -10.07 -13.24 8.24
CA THR A 249 -8.87 -12.40 8.25
C THR A 249 -8.97 -11.35 9.37
N PRO A 250 -8.01 -11.28 10.31
CA PRO A 250 -8.01 -10.27 11.37
C PRO A 250 -8.08 -8.85 10.80
N PRO A 251 -8.88 -7.94 11.39
CA PRO A 251 -9.07 -6.59 10.84
C PRO A 251 -7.78 -5.80 10.63
N GLY A 252 -6.82 -5.91 11.55
CA GLY A 252 -5.51 -5.26 11.42
C GLY A 252 -4.69 -5.78 10.24
N LEU A 253 -4.74 -7.10 9.98
CA LEU A 253 -4.07 -7.71 8.83
C LEU A 253 -4.76 -7.31 7.53
N ALA A 254 -6.09 -7.33 7.49
CA ALA A 254 -6.86 -6.92 6.33
C ALA A 254 -6.56 -5.46 5.95
N ALA A 255 -6.57 -4.56 6.92
CA ALA A 255 -6.23 -3.15 6.72
C ALA A 255 -4.79 -2.97 6.23
N LEU A 256 -3.82 -3.72 6.78
CA LEU A 256 -2.43 -3.67 6.33
C LEU A 256 -2.29 -4.09 4.85
N VAL A 257 -2.89 -5.23 4.47
CA VAL A 257 -2.85 -5.74 3.09
C VAL A 257 -3.44 -4.72 2.12
N MET A 258 -4.61 -4.17 2.44
CA MET A 258 -5.25 -3.17 1.59
C MET A 258 -4.44 -1.87 1.51
N ARG A 259 -3.82 -1.42 2.62
CA ARG A 259 -2.96 -0.23 2.63
C ARG A 259 -1.69 -0.42 1.79
N CYS A 260 -1.13 -1.62 1.74
CA CYS A 260 -0.01 -1.94 0.84
C CYS A 260 -0.40 -1.81 -0.63
N LEU A 261 -1.67 -2.09 -0.97
CA LEU A 261 -2.21 -2.09 -2.33
C LEU A 261 -2.76 -0.72 -2.78
N GLU A 262 -2.54 0.32 -1.99
CA GLU A 262 -2.85 1.70 -2.39
C GLU A 262 -2.11 2.10 -3.67
N LYS A 263 -2.78 2.85 -4.52
CA LYS A 263 -2.24 3.20 -5.84
C LYS A 263 -1.13 4.23 -5.72
N ASP A 264 -1.36 5.26 -4.92
CA ASP A 264 -0.37 6.26 -4.58
C ASP A 264 0.64 5.68 -3.56
N PRO A 265 1.94 5.63 -3.89
CA PRO A 265 2.98 5.16 -2.96
C PRO A 265 3.00 5.91 -1.61
N SER A 266 2.55 7.17 -1.55
CA SER A 266 2.50 7.97 -0.33
C SER A 266 1.43 7.51 0.67
N HIS A 267 0.42 6.77 0.23
CA HIS A 267 -0.63 6.19 1.08
C HIS A 267 -0.29 4.79 1.61
N ARG A 268 0.78 4.17 1.09
CA ARG A 268 1.28 2.88 1.54
C ARG A 268 2.03 3.01 2.88
N PRO A 269 2.34 1.90 3.58
CA PRO A 269 3.41 1.91 4.58
C PRO A 269 4.69 2.49 3.98
N GLN A 270 5.37 3.40 4.68
CA GLN A 270 6.53 4.10 4.10
C GLN A 270 7.85 3.33 4.26
N SER A 271 7.85 2.24 5.03
CA SER A 271 9.00 1.35 5.18
C SER A 271 8.57 -0.10 5.47
N ALA A 272 9.46 -1.06 5.20
CA ALA A 272 9.24 -2.45 5.60
C ALA A 272 9.19 -2.63 7.13
N ARG A 273 9.79 -1.70 7.89
CA ARG A 273 9.66 -1.64 9.35
C ARG A 273 8.22 -1.44 9.79
N GLU A 274 7.48 -0.54 9.14
CA GLU A 274 6.05 -0.33 9.45
C GLU A 274 5.21 -1.59 9.14
N LEU A 275 5.63 -2.41 8.18
CA LEU A 275 4.99 -3.72 7.93
C LEU A 275 5.20 -4.65 9.12
N LEU A 276 6.44 -4.73 9.64
CA LEU A 276 6.77 -5.57 10.78
C LEU A 276 5.99 -5.17 12.03
N GLU A 277 6.00 -3.88 12.36
CA GLU A 277 5.27 -3.34 13.52
C GLU A 277 3.76 -3.66 13.42
N ALA A 278 3.18 -3.53 12.22
CA ALA A 278 1.78 -3.89 11.99
C ALA A 278 1.52 -5.40 12.10
N LEU A 279 2.42 -6.27 11.63
CA LEU A 279 2.30 -7.74 11.72
C LEU A 279 2.51 -8.28 13.14
N GLU A 280 3.29 -7.60 13.97
CA GLU A 280 3.47 -7.93 15.38
C GLU A 280 2.19 -7.62 16.18
N ALA A 281 1.53 -6.50 15.87
CA ALA A 281 0.25 -6.13 16.48
C ALA A 281 -0.88 -7.13 16.19
N VAL A 282 -0.83 -7.85 15.05
CA VAL A 282 -1.82 -8.88 14.69
C VAL A 282 -1.75 -10.12 15.59
N GLY A 283 -0.57 -10.44 16.14
CA GLY A 283 -0.35 -11.64 16.98
C GLY A 283 -0.55 -11.43 18.47
N THR A 284 -0.69 -10.18 18.91
CA THR A 284 -0.91 -9.84 20.31
C THR A 284 -2.40 -9.61 20.53
N PRO A 285 -3.09 -10.28 21.48
CA PRO A 285 -4.43 -9.88 21.90
C PRO A 285 -4.31 -8.48 22.51
N THR A 286 -4.45 -7.47 21.66
CA THR A 286 -4.24 -6.08 22.06
C THR A 286 -5.58 -5.57 22.54
N THR A 287 -5.76 -5.52 23.87
CA THR A 287 -6.65 -4.53 24.48
C THR A 287 -6.40 -3.19 23.82
N PRO A 288 -7.44 -2.46 23.37
CA PRO A 288 -7.27 -1.34 22.46
C PRO A 288 -6.35 -0.27 23.09
N HIS A 289 -5.12 -0.21 22.61
CA HIS A 289 -4.23 0.91 22.86
C HIS A 289 -4.59 1.98 21.83
N THR A 290 -5.43 2.91 22.25
CA THR A 290 -5.72 4.16 21.54
C THR A 290 -4.40 4.93 21.40
N THR A 291 -3.73 4.83 20.25
CA THR A 291 -2.56 5.67 19.96
C THR A 291 -2.97 7.15 19.97
N PRO A 292 -2.21 8.05 20.60
CA PRO A 292 -2.61 9.44 20.80
C PRO A 292 -2.25 10.29 19.56
N ARG A 293 -2.80 9.95 18.39
CA ARG A 293 -2.64 10.78 17.17
C ARG A 293 -3.76 11.83 17.03
N ALA A 294 -4.77 11.79 17.91
CA ALA A 294 -5.92 12.70 17.93
C ALA A 294 -5.68 14.04 18.66
N ARG A 295 -4.53 14.26 19.31
CA ARG A 295 -4.24 15.52 20.02
C ARG A 295 -3.75 16.64 19.10
N SER A 296 -3.04 16.34 18.01
CA SER A 296 -2.52 17.36 17.08
C SER A 296 -3.60 17.95 16.15
N VAL A 297 -4.61 17.16 15.77
CA VAL A 297 -5.72 17.63 14.92
C VAL A 297 -6.72 18.50 15.69
N ARG A 298 -6.92 18.24 16.99
CA ARG A 298 -7.82 19.04 17.84
C ARG A 298 -7.28 20.46 18.10
N LEU A 299 -5.97 20.61 18.27
CA LEU A 299 -5.34 21.94 18.45
C LEU A 299 -5.35 22.76 17.15
N ALA A 300 -5.18 22.12 15.99
CA ALA A 300 -5.26 22.79 14.70
C ALA A 300 -6.69 23.27 14.36
N ALA A 301 -7.71 22.48 14.69
CA ALA A 301 -9.11 22.85 14.48
C ALA A 301 -9.55 24.02 15.37
N ILE A 302 -9.10 24.05 16.64
CA ILE A 302 -9.37 25.17 17.55
C ILE A 302 -8.67 26.45 17.08
N ALA A 303 -7.43 26.35 16.58
CA ALA A 303 -6.70 27.50 16.05
C ALA A 303 -7.41 28.12 14.82
N VAL A 304 -7.86 27.29 13.88
CA VAL A 304 -8.59 27.76 12.68
C VAL A 304 -9.93 28.40 13.05
N ALA A 305 -10.67 27.81 14.00
CA ALA A 305 -11.92 28.38 14.50
C ALA A 305 -11.71 29.73 15.19
N THR A 306 -10.65 29.87 16.00
CA THR A 306 -10.34 31.15 16.67
C THR A 306 -9.94 32.25 15.69
N VAL A 307 -9.22 31.92 14.61
CA VAL A 307 -8.84 32.90 13.56
C VAL A 307 -10.07 33.34 12.75
N LEU A 308 -10.98 32.43 12.42
CA LEU A 308 -12.23 32.75 11.72
C LEU A 308 -13.16 33.63 12.57
N VAL A 309 -13.30 33.34 13.87
CA VAL A 309 -14.10 34.18 14.77
C VAL A 309 -13.45 35.56 14.97
N ALA A 310 -12.12 35.63 15.13
CA ALA A 310 -11.42 36.91 15.24
C ALA A 310 -11.55 37.76 13.95
N ALA A 311 -11.52 37.13 12.76
CA ALA A 311 -11.74 37.81 11.49
C ALA A 311 -13.16 38.37 11.37
N VAL A 312 -14.18 37.63 11.82
CA VAL A 312 -15.59 38.07 11.83
C VAL A 312 -15.80 39.24 12.80
N VAL A 313 -15.18 39.21 13.99
CA VAL A 313 -15.24 40.31 14.97
C VAL A 313 -14.48 41.56 14.47
N LEU A 314 -13.37 41.39 13.77
CA LEU A 314 -12.62 42.51 13.18
C LEU A 314 -13.38 43.14 11.99
N LEU A 315 -14.15 42.33 11.25
CA LEU A 315 -15.00 42.80 10.14
C LEU A 315 -16.29 43.47 10.64
N SER A 316 -16.84 43.05 11.78
CA SER A 316 -18.03 43.68 12.39
C SER A 316 -17.69 45.02 13.07
N THR A 317 -16.52 45.11 13.72
CA THR A 317 -16.04 46.36 14.34
C THR A 317 -15.62 47.42 13.31
N ARG A 318 -15.26 47.03 12.09
CA ARG A 318 -15.02 47.97 10.97
C ARG A 318 -16.30 48.47 10.29
N ARG A 319 -17.46 47.87 10.57
CA ARG A 319 -18.74 48.21 9.90
C ARG A 319 -19.70 49.07 10.74
N GLY A 320 -19.28 49.54 11.91
CA GLY A 320 -20.15 50.30 12.83
C GLY A 320 -19.60 51.67 13.23
N ARG A 321 -19.70 52.66 12.33
CA ARG A 321 -19.86 54.07 12.72
C ARG A 321 -21.09 54.65 12.01
N ALA A 322 -22.22 54.01 12.23
CA ALA A 322 -23.54 54.55 11.92
C ALA A 322 -24.60 53.80 12.75
N GLY A 323 -25.29 54.54 13.62
CA GLY A 323 -26.63 54.20 14.14
C GLY A 323 -26.71 53.09 15.18
N ALA A 324 -26.98 53.48 16.42
CA ALA A 324 -27.39 52.56 17.49
C ALA A 324 -28.83 52.08 17.28
N THR A 325 -29.01 50.77 17.25
CA THR A 325 -30.16 50.04 17.80
C THR A 325 -29.59 48.77 18.41
N GLU A 326 -29.88 48.51 19.68
CA GLU A 326 -29.52 47.26 20.36
C GLU A 326 -30.31 46.10 19.73
N ASP A 327 -29.80 45.56 18.63
CA ASP A 327 -30.34 44.35 18.01
C ASP A 327 -29.39 43.19 18.37
N ASN A 328 -29.80 42.36 19.32
CA ASN A 328 -29.07 41.15 19.68
C ASN A 328 -29.03 40.24 18.46
N ALA A 329 -27.84 40.05 17.88
CA ALA A 329 -27.66 39.21 16.71
C ALA A 329 -27.98 37.76 17.08
N THR A 330 -29.03 37.20 16.49
CA THR A 330 -29.40 35.80 16.70
C THR A 330 -28.69 34.91 15.68
N LEU A 331 -27.92 33.91 16.15
CA LEU A 331 -27.17 32.99 15.30
C LEU A 331 -27.70 31.56 15.45
N ALA A 332 -27.96 30.89 14.32
CA ALA A 332 -28.31 29.47 14.29
C ALA A 332 -27.11 28.63 13.83
N VAL A 333 -26.73 27.62 14.62
CA VAL A 333 -25.70 26.63 14.25
C VAL A 333 -26.40 25.38 13.73
N VAL A 334 -26.38 25.18 12.41
CA VAL A 334 -27.04 24.05 11.76
C VAL A 334 -26.18 22.79 11.86
N PRO A 335 -26.77 21.62 12.16
CA PRO A 335 -26.00 20.37 12.29
C PRO A 335 -25.29 19.97 10.99
N PHE A 336 -24.06 19.49 11.11
CA PHE A 336 -23.27 19.04 9.97
C PHE A 336 -23.92 17.82 9.28
N ALA A 337 -23.91 17.82 7.95
CA ALA A 337 -24.40 16.69 7.16
C ALA A 337 -23.34 15.58 7.11
N ASN A 338 -23.72 14.35 7.48
CA ASN A 338 -22.87 13.18 7.29
C ASN A 338 -22.92 12.72 5.83
N VAL A 339 -21.82 12.94 5.10
CA VAL A 339 -21.69 12.58 3.68
C VAL A 339 -21.14 11.16 3.50
N GLY A 340 -20.67 10.52 4.58
CA GLY A 340 -19.88 9.28 4.55
C GLY A 340 -20.68 7.96 4.60
N GLY A 341 -22.02 7.98 4.58
CA GLY A 341 -22.87 6.77 4.53
C GLY A 341 -22.89 5.90 5.79
N ASP A 342 -21.93 6.07 6.71
CA ASP A 342 -21.87 5.40 8.01
C ASP A 342 -22.73 6.13 9.05
N SER A 343 -23.87 5.53 9.43
CA SER A 343 -24.85 6.12 10.36
C SER A 343 -24.30 6.34 11.77
N THR A 344 -23.20 5.67 12.15
CA THR A 344 -22.59 5.82 13.49
C THR A 344 -21.85 7.15 13.66
N GLN A 345 -21.44 7.78 12.55
CA GLN A 345 -20.76 9.09 12.55
C GLN A 345 -21.73 10.27 12.65
N GLN A 346 -23.04 10.02 12.54
CA GLN A 346 -24.06 11.07 12.72
C GLN A 346 -24.06 11.62 14.15
N TYR A 347 -23.83 10.77 15.15
CA TYR A 347 -23.74 11.20 16.55
C TYR A 347 -22.56 12.16 16.79
N PHE A 348 -21.46 11.94 16.08
CA PHE A 348 -20.27 12.81 16.16
C PHE A 348 -20.51 14.17 15.51
N ALA A 349 -21.14 14.19 14.32
CA ALA A 349 -21.53 15.42 13.63
C ALA A 349 -22.47 16.29 14.49
N ASP A 350 -23.46 15.65 15.13
CA ASP A 350 -24.40 16.30 16.03
C ASP A 350 -23.70 16.86 17.28
N GLY A 351 -22.75 16.11 17.85
CA GLY A 351 -21.98 16.54 19.02
C GLY A 351 -21.12 17.79 18.78
N ILE A 352 -20.46 17.89 17.62
CA ILE A 352 -19.66 19.07 17.26
C ILE A 352 -20.55 20.30 17.10
N SER A 353 -21.72 20.16 16.48
CA SER A 353 -22.66 21.27 16.30
C SER A 353 -23.21 21.80 17.62
N ASP A 354 -23.49 20.92 18.59
CA ASP A 354 -23.90 21.32 19.94
C ASP A 354 -22.77 22.06 20.70
N GLU A 355 -21.52 21.60 20.56
CA GLU A 355 -20.37 22.24 21.20
C GLU A 355 -20.08 23.63 20.61
N LEU A 356 -20.21 23.79 19.28
CA LEU A 356 -20.11 25.08 18.61
C LEU A 356 -21.25 26.04 19.01
N ALA A 357 -22.50 25.56 19.08
CA ALA A 357 -23.64 26.36 19.53
C ALA A 357 -23.42 26.87 20.97
N THR A 358 -22.90 26.01 21.84
CA THR A 358 -22.57 26.35 23.23
C THR A 358 -21.43 27.37 23.32
N ALA A 359 -20.38 27.22 22.51
CA ALA A 359 -19.26 28.14 22.48
C ALA A 359 -19.68 29.55 21.99
N VAL A 360 -20.53 29.62 20.98
CA VAL A 360 -21.04 30.89 20.44
C VAL A 360 -22.00 31.58 21.41
N GLY A 361 -22.85 30.82 22.12
CA GLY A 361 -23.79 31.39 23.10
C GLY A 361 -23.14 32.02 24.32
N ARG A 362 -21.83 31.83 24.52
CA ARG A 362 -21.05 32.50 25.58
C ARG A 362 -20.53 33.89 25.17
N LEU A 363 -20.72 34.28 23.91
CA LEU A 363 -20.28 35.59 23.42
C LEU A 363 -21.31 36.68 23.78
N PRO A 364 -20.86 37.82 24.34
CA PRO A 364 -21.77 38.91 24.70
C PRO A 364 -22.41 39.53 23.45
N GLY A 365 -23.73 39.72 23.48
CA GLY A 365 -24.51 40.32 22.39
C GLY A 365 -24.98 39.35 21.29
N ILE A 366 -24.78 38.03 21.47
CA ILE A 366 -25.24 36.99 20.53
C ILE A 366 -26.21 36.05 21.24
N GLN A 367 -27.40 35.86 20.68
CA GLN A 367 -28.35 34.84 21.11
C GLN A 367 -28.30 33.64 20.16
N VAL A 368 -28.29 32.42 20.70
CA VAL A 368 -28.24 31.21 19.88
C VAL A 368 -29.63 30.60 19.79
N ALA A 369 -30.12 30.36 18.57
CA ALA A 369 -31.42 29.74 18.35
C ALA A 369 -31.47 28.32 18.95
N SER A 370 -32.64 27.92 19.46
CA SER A 370 -32.79 26.63 20.13
C SER A 370 -32.44 25.45 19.21
N ARG A 371 -31.90 24.38 19.81
CA ARG A 371 -31.51 23.14 19.12
C ARG A 371 -32.63 22.60 18.23
N SER A 372 -33.86 22.64 18.72
CA SER A 372 -35.07 22.19 18.02
C SER A 372 -35.29 22.93 16.71
N THR A 373 -35.05 24.25 16.70
CA THR A 373 -35.23 25.12 15.53
C THR A 373 -34.11 24.92 14.52
N ALA A 374 -32.85 24.82 14.96
CA ALA A 374 -31.71 24.61 14.07
C ALA A 374 -31.74 23.23 13.37
N TYR A 375 -32.25 22.21 14.05
CA TYR A 375 -32.38 20.86 13.49
C TYR A 375 -33.41 20.76 12.35
N ARG A 376 -34.40 21.67 12.29
CA ARG A 376 -35.40 21.71 11.19
C ARG A 376 -34.80 22.08 9.83
N PHE A 377 -33.60 22.64 9.81
CA PHE A 377 -32.90 23.04 8.60
C PHE A 377 -31.79 22.06 8.18
N ARG A 378 -31.70 20.89 8.83
CA ARG A 378 -30.74 19.84 8.49
C ARG A 378 -30.89 19.38 7.03
N GLY A 379 -29.79 19.42 6.29
CA GLY A 379 -29.71 18.87 4.93
C GLY A 379 -30.37 19.71 3.84
N ARG A 380 -30.93 20.89 4.18
CA ARG A 380 -31.46 21.83 3.19
C ARG A 380 -30.32 22.61 2.54
N ARG A 381 -30.31 22.63 1.21
CA ARG A 381 -29.25 23.28 0.39
C ARG A 381 -29.69 24.65 -0.16
N ASP A 382 -30.93 25.04 0.13
CA ASP A 382 -31.70 26.15 -0.40
C ASP A 382 -32.14 27.13 0.71
N LEU A 383 -31.26 27.40 1.67
CA LEU A 383 -31.57 28.29 2.80
C LEU A 383 -31.38 29.76 2.39
N ASP A 384 -32.48 30.50 2.22
CA ASP A 384 -32.49 31.96 2.18
C ASP A 384 -32.63 32.52 3.61
N VAL A 385 -31.89 33.57 3.94
CA VAL A 385 -31.83 34.18 5.28
C VAL A 385 -33.20 34.70 5.72
N ARG A 386 -34.11 34.94 4.77
CA ARG A 386 -35.48 35.43 4.98
C ARG A 386 -36.46 34.36 5.47
N ASP A 387 -36.10 33.08 5.40
CA ASP A 387 -36.96 31.96 5.82
C ASP A 387 -36.73 31.54 7.29
N LEU A 388 -35.90 32.28 8.02
CA LEU A 388 -35.61 32.04 9.44
C LEU A 388 -36.63 32.81 10.32
N PRO A 389 -37.25 32.17 11.33
CA PRO A 389 -38.20 32.85 12.22
C PRO A 389 -37.52 33.92 13.08
N HIS A 390 -38.21 35.04 13.30
CA HIS A 390 -37.74 36.11 14.19
C HIS A 390 -37.89 35.72 15.67
N PRO A 391 -37.03 36.25 16.58
CA PRO A 391 -36.96 35.80 17.98
C PRO A 391 -38.22 36.07 18.84
N LEU A 392 -39.21 36.82 18.34
CA LEU A 392 -40.39 37.23 19.12
C LEU A 392 -41.58 36.26 19.04
N ASP A 393 -41.49 35.17 18.26
CA ASP A 393 -42.60 34.22 18.08
C ASP A 393 -42.63 33.06 19.12
N GLU A 394 -41.84 33.13 20.19
CA GLU A 394 -41.73 32.05 21.18
C GLU A 394 -42.91 31.96 22.18
N THR A 395 -43.91 32.85 22.12
CA THR A 395 -45.15 32.70 22.90
C THR A 395 -46.33 32.30 22.03
N GLY A 396 -46.53 30.99 21.87
CA GLY A 396 -47.68 30.43 21.17
C GLY A 396 -48.07 29.05 21.68
N VAL A 397 -48.49 28.96 22.95
CA VAL A 397 -49.22 27.80 23.48
C VAL A 397 -50.59 27.72 22.80
N GLU A 398 -50.83 26.59 22.14
CA GLU A 398 -52.10 25.97 21.71
C GLU A 398 -53.36 26.84 21.50
N ARG A 399 -53.95 26.67 20.31
CA ARG A 399 -55.35 26.26 20.22
C ARG A 399 -55.56 25.22 19.12
N LEU A 400 -55.62 23.96 19.54
CA LEU A 400 -56.38 22.93 18.84
C LEU A 400 -57.84 23.38 18.74
N GLN A 401 -58.39 23.38 17.52
CA GLN A 401 -59.82 23.17 17.29
C GLN A 401 -60.06 22.41 15.98
N PRO A 402 -61.19 21.68 15.90
CA PRO A 402 -61.24 20.37 15.24
C PRO A 402 -61.79 20.42 13.81
N VAL A 403 -61.42 19.38 13.04
CA VAL A 403 -62.18 18.66 12.00
C VAL A 403 -63.32 19.41 11.29
N ARG A 404 -63.21 19.58 9.97
CA ARG A 404 -64.24 19.14 9.00
C ARG A 404 -63.82 19.32 7.52
N GLU A 405 -63.79 18.18 6.83
CA GLU A 405 -64.39 17.86 5.53
C GLU A 405 -64.48 18.89 4.38
N LEU A 406 -64.03 18.38 3.21
CA LEU A 406 -64.63 18.46 1.87
C LEU A 406 -64.66 19.81 1.12
N ARG A 407 -63.86 19.90 0.06
CA ARG A 407 -64.27 19.46 -1.29
C ARG A 407 -63.07 19.19 -2.19
#